data_AF-A0A509EGW7-F1
#
_entry.id   AF-A0A509EGW7-F1
#
_cell.length_a   1.000
_cell.length_b   1.000
_cell.length_c   1.000
_cell.angle_alpha   90.00
_cell.angle_beta   90.00
_cell.angle_gamma   90.00
#
_symmetry.space_group_name_H-M   'P 1'
#
loop_
_entity.id
_entity.type
_entity.pdbx_description
1 polymer ?
#
loop_
_entity_poly.entity_id
_entity_poly.type
_entity_poly.pdbx_seq_one_letter_code
_entity_poly.pdbx_strand_id
1 'polypeptide(L)'
;MTNTVPAGAHDPARPPASQEGLEALLEILPHRHKPGLRAALSGPDPSRPNYGHVFVRQELLASALGLIGLGPSWIRPGEPIPIRFDLEYDARLGPRLVISASDWPTPAQAAADAELRRSLEEQGRWWQSRAPERLRQLFALVPEDDGPRWAALALQLQNLDECRIVSLAVRPVDLDDADAVHQALRDAAEFIQWTGADAVLVVTGDRRTGGRAFSDPRVVEAACDLGGALITLAGPVPTLVDALAWRSSPIPGAVQAAIEEVLRGELTRADRPRLDRIEEVLTRPRMAPGIEAWPSDAPF
;
A
#
# COMPACT_ATOMS: atom_id res chain seq x y z
N MET A 1 -14.77 -33.78 -28.00
CA MET A 1 -13.48 -33.83 -27.29
C MET A 1 -13.47 -32.72 -26.27
N THR A 2 -13.53 -33.11 -25.00
CA THR A 2 -13.53 -32.23 -23.83
C THR A 2 -12.10 -31.71 -23.66
N ASN A 3 -11.85 -30.44 -23.99
CA ASN A 3 -10.56 -29.78 -23.77
C ASN A 3 -10.41 -29.52 -22.26
N THR A 4 -9.94 -30.52 -21.52
CA THR A 4 -9.40 -30.33 -20.18
C THR A 4 -8.10 -29.56 -20.29
N VAL A 5 -8.13 -28.30 -19.86
CA VAL A 5 -6.94 -27.44 -19.71
C VAL A 5 -6.03 -28.08 -18.66
N PRO A 6 -4.80 -28.54 -18.99
CA PRO A 6 -3.87 -29.02 -17.98
C PRO A 6 -3.56 -27.94 -16.94
N ALA A 7 -3.60 -28.33 -15.67
CA ALA A 7 -3.17 -27.54 -14.52
C ALA A 7 -1.73 -27.07 -14.73
N GLY A 8 -1.51 -25.77 -14.87
CA GLY A 8 -0.20 -25.18 -15.17
C GLY A 8 -0.21 -24.04 -16.19
N ALA A 9 -1.37 -23.71 -16.78
CA ALA A 9 -1.51 -22.43 -17.46
C ALA A 9 -1.57 -21.30 -16.40
N HIS A 10 -0.61 -20.36 -16.44
CA HIS A 10 -0.66 -19.16 -15.62
C HIS A 10 -1.95 -18.41 -15.93
N ASP A 11 -2.72 -18.08 -14.89
CA ASP A 11 -3.93 -17.28 -15.04
C ASP A 11 -3.51 -15.86 -15.48
N PRO A 12 -3.86 -15.40 -16.70
CA PRO A 12 -3.49 -14.06 -17.15
C PRO A 12 -4.12 -12.95 -16.29
N ALA A 13 -5.16 -13.26 -15.50
CA ALA A 13 -5.73 -12.35 -14.53
C ALA A 13 -4.94 -12.32 -13.20
N ARG A 14 -4.06 -13.31 -12.96
CA ARG A 14 -3.26 -13.51 -11.75
C ARG A 14 -1.84 -13.96 -12.13
N PRO A 15 -1.05 -13.08 -12.76
CA PRO A 15 0.35 -13.40 -13.03
C PRO A 15 1.08 -13.67 -11.71
N PRO A 16 2.06 -14.58 -11.69
CA PRO A 16 2.85 -14.86 -10.48
C PRO A 16 3.53 -13.58 -9.98
N ALA A 17 3.85 -13.55 -8.67
CA ALA A 17 4.72 -12.50 -8.11
C ALA A 17 5.98 -12.40 -8.98
N SER A 18 6.34 -11.18 -9.40
CA SER A 18 7.42 -11.01 -10.37
C SER A 18 8.72 -11.58 -9.81
N GLN A 19 9.30 -12.55 -10.52
CA GLN A 19 10.68 -12.93 -10.29
C GLN A 19 11.58 -11.80 -10.80
N GLU A 20 12.65 -11.46 -10.06
CA GLU A 20 13.75 -10.54 -10.40
C GLU A 20 13.51 -9.72 -11.69
N GLY A 21 12.57 -8.77 -11.62
CA GLY A 21 12.21 -7.92 -12.75
C GLY A 21 13.23 -6.81 -12.95
N LEU A 22 13.52 -6.47 -14.22
CA LEU A 22 14.35 -5.31 -14.54
C LEU A 22 13.44 -4.08 -14.69
N GLU A 23 13.67 -3.08 -13.84
CA GLU A 23 13.04 -1.78 -13.97
C GLU A 23 13.84 -0.89 -14.93
N ALA A 24 13.12 -0.23 -15.82
CA ALA A 24 13.72 0.73 -16.73
C ALA A 24 12.79 1.92 -16.99
N LEU A 25 13.39 3.08 -17.23
CA LEU A 25 12.68 4.21 -17.80
C LEU A 25 12.75 4.11 -19.32
N LEU A 26 11.58 4.17 -19.98
CA LEU A 26 11.44 4.21 -21.42
C LEU A 26 11.29 5.66 -21.88
N GLU A 27 12.31 6.20 -22.57
CA GLU A 27 12.18 7.48 -23.29
C GLU A 27 11.88 7.23 -24.77
N ILE A 28 10.77 7.79 -25.27
CA ILE A 28 10.43 7.76 -26.70
C ILE A 28 11.09 8.95 -27.41
N LEU A 29 12.10 8.67 -28.23
CA LEU A 29 12.84 9.71 -28.94
C LEU A 29 12.09 10.24 -30.17
N PRO A 30 12.19 11.56 -30.48
CA PRO A 30 11.53 12.16 -31.62
C PRO A 30 12.02 11.55 -32.94
N HIS A 31 11.07 11.23 -33.81
CA HIS A 31 11.30 10.61 -35.11
C HIS A 31 12.08 11.57 -36.01
N ARG A 32 13.29 11.19 -36.45
CA ARG A 32 13.87 11.78 -37.67
C ARG A 32 13.81 10.84 -38.87
N HIS A 33 14.33 9.60 -38.88
CA HIS A 33 14.56 8.91 -40.18
C HIS A 33 14.19 7.41 -40.34
N LYS A 34 13.40 6.74 -39.49
CA LYS A 34 12.89 5.36 -39.78
C LYS A 34 11.59 5.03 -39.01
N PRO A 35 10.62 4.30 -39.60
CA PRO A 35 9.46 3.77 -38.86
C PRO A 35 9.91 2.75 -37.79
N GLY A 36 9.63 3.03 -36.51
CA GLY A 36 9.96 2.18 -35.36
C GLY A 36 10.10 2.95 -34.05
N LEU A 37 9.83 2.33 -32.90
CA LEU A 37 10.05 2.96 -31.58
C LEU A 37 11.55 2.93 -31.25
N ARG A 38 12.17 4.09 -31.03
CA ARG A 38 13.51 4.17 -30.42
C ARG A 38 13.34 4.45 -28.94
N ALA A 39 13.72 3.47 -28.14
CA ALA A 39 13.69 3.49 -26.68
C ALA A 39 15.11 3.77 -26.16
N ALA A 40 15.27 4.73 -25.25
CA ALA A 40 16.37 4.67 -24.29
C ALA A 40 15.87 3.90 -23.06
N LEU A 41 16.66 2.93 -22.57
CA LEU A 41 16.38 2.21 -21.33
C LEU A 41 17.46 2.59 -20.31
N SER A 42 17.08 3.26 -19.24
CA SER A 42 17.95 3.52 -18.10
C SER A 42 17.47 2.74 -16.89
N GLY A 43 18.37 1.95 -16.27
CA GLY A 43 18.09 1.30 -15.00
C GLY A 43 18.11 2.29 -13.83
N PRO A 44 17.78 1.84 -12.60
CA PRO A 44 17.78 2.70 -11.40
C PRO A 44 19.18 3.19 -10.99
N ASP A 45 20.26 2.52 -11.44
CA ASP A 45 21.62 3.09 -11.40
C ASP A 45 21.88 3.96 -12.64
N PRO A 46 22.02 5.30 -12.48
CA PRO A 46 22.23 6.22 -13.60
C PRO A 46 23.65 6.16 -14.18
N SER A 47 24.55 5.33 -13.63
CA SER A 47 25.97 5.33 -13.98
C SER A 47 26.24 4.96 -15.46
N ARG A 48 25.37 4.18 -16.11
CA ARG A 48 25.43 3.88 -17.56
C ARG A 48 24.05 3.59 -18.18
N PRO A 49 23.52 4.46 -19.06
CA PRO A 49 22.35 4.11 -19.87
C PRO A 49 22.73 3.03 -20.91
N ASN A 50 21.88 2.02 -21.06
CA ASN A 50 22.02 1.00 -22.10
C ASN A 50 21.02 1.28 -23.24
N TYR A 51 21.49 1.22 -24.49
CA TYR A 51 20.62 1.44 -25.64
C TYR A 51 20.04 0.11 -26.13
N GLY A 52 18.73 -0.05 -26.02
CA GLY A 52 17.97 -1.17 -26.61
C GLY A 52 17.18 -0.72 -27.84
N HIS A 53 17.22 -1.51 -28.92
CA HIS A 53 16.35 -1.30 -30.06
C HIS A 53 15.24 -2.35 -30.07
N VAL A 54 14.00 -1.95 -29.80
CA VAL A 54 12.82 -2.83 -29.94
C VAL A 54 12.09 -2.48 -31.22
N PHE A 55 12.23 -3.35 -32.24
CA PHE A 55 11.53 -3.18 -33.51
C PHE A 55 10.15 -3.83 -33.43
N VAL A 56 9.13 -3.01 -33.20
CA VAL A 56 7.73 -3.45 -33.23
C VAL A 56 7.08 -2.94 -34.52
N ARG A 57 6.38 -3.81 -35.26
CA ARG A 57 5.58 -3.37 -36.41
C ARG A 57 4.54 -2.34 -35.93
N GLN A 58 4.28 -1.29 -36.72
CA GLN A 58 3.39 -0.19 -36.32
C GLN A 58 2.01 -0.65 -35.83
N GLU A 59 1.43 -1.65 -36.49
CA GLU A 59 0.13 -2.24 -36.11
C GLU A 59 0.21 -2.95 -34.77
N LEU A 60 1.30 -3.70 -34.54
CA LEU A 60 1.53 -4.44 -33.29
C LEU A 60 1.85 -3.51 -32.13
N LEU A 61 2.52 -2.39 -32.41
CA LEU A 61 2.78 -1.31 -31.44
C LEU A 61 1.48 -0.58 -31.08
N ALA A 62 0.66 -0.23 -32.06
CA ALA A 62 -0.64 0.40 -31.82
C ALA A 62 -1.58 -0.51 -31.03
N SER A 63 -1.59 -1.82 -31.33
CA SER A 63 -2.33 -2.82 -30.55
C SER A 63 -1.77 -2.99 -29.13
N ALA A 64 -0.45 -3.07 -28.97
CA ALA A 64 0.17 -3.19 -27.65
C ALA A 64 -0.08 -1.95 -26.79
N LEU A 65 0.11 -0.74 -27.35
CA LEU A 65 -0.18 0.53 -26.69
C LEU A 65 -1.66 0.66 -26.32
N GLY A 66 -2.57 0.26 -27.22
CA GLY A 66 -4.00 0.22 -26.94
C GLY A 66 -4.38 -0.74 -25.81
N LEU A 67 -3.68 -1.87 -25.66
CA LEU A 67 -3.93 -2.86 -24.61
C LEU A 67 -3.46 -2.42 -23.21
N ILE A 68 -2.45 -1.56 -23.12
CA ILE A 68 -1.96 -0.97 -21.86
C ILE A 68 -2.57 0.41 -21.55
N GLY A 69 -3.62 0.79 -22.29
CA GLY A 69 -4.36 2.05 -22.08
C GLY A 69 -3.63 3.31 -22.58
N LEU A 70 -2.50 3.14 -23.27
CA LEU A 70 -1.77 4.23 -23.90
C LEU A 70 -2.37 4.50 -25.28
N GLY A 71 -3.33 5.42 -25.34
CA GLY A 71 -3.89 5.90 -26.61
C GLY A 71 -2.82 6.57 -27.49
N PRO A 72 -3.09 6.81 -28.80
CA PRO A 72 -2.16 7.46 -29.71
C PRO A 72 -1.72 8.88 -29.28
N SER A 73 -2.39 9.49 -28.31
CA SER A 73 -2.09 10.81 -27.74
C SER A 73 -1.00 10.82 -26.65
N TRP A 74 -0.53 9.65 -26.18
CA TRP A 74 0.47 9.53 -25.10
C TRP A 74 1.92 9.57 -25.60
N ILE A 75 2.13 9.58 -26.92
CA ILE A 75 3.45 9.72 -27.53
C ILE A 75 3.84 11.21 -27.53
N ARG A 76 4.08 11.80 -26.36
CA ARG A 76 4.84 13.05 -26.27
C ARG A 76 6.33 12.69 -26.24
N PRO A 77 7.12 13.11 -27.23
CA PRO A 77 8.55 12.83 -27.24
C PRO A 77 9.21 13.43 -25.99
N GLY A 78 10.06 12.64 -25.32
CA GLY A 78 10.94 13.13 -24.25
C GLY A 78 10.44 12.98 -22.80
N GLU A 79 9.25 12.43 -22.55
CA GLU A 79 8.83 12.09 -21.18
C GLU A 79 9.15 10.61 -20.89
N PRO A 80 9.98 10.30 -19.87
CA PRO A 80 10.30 8.92 -19.52
C PRO A 80 9.10 8.23 -18.87
N ILE A 81 8.74 7.07 -19.39
CA ILE A 81 7.65 6.24 -18.87
C ILE A 81 8.28 5.09 -18.06
N PRO A 82 7.90 4.89 -16.78
CA PRO A 82 8.37 3.73 -16.04
C PRO A 82 7.79 2.46 -16.66
N ILE A 83 8.67 1.53 -17.02
CA ILE A 83 8.29 0.22 -17.50
C ILE A 83 9.05 -0.86 -16.73
N ARG A 84 8.35 -1.95 -16.45
CA ARG A 84 8.93 -3.15 -15.84
C ARG A 84 9.00 -4.25 -16.89
N PHE A 85 10.14 -4.91 -16.95
CA PHE A 85 10.36 -6.10 -17.75
C PHE A 85 10.46 -7.32 -16.85
N ASP A 86 9.55 -8.28 -17.02
CA ASP A 86 9.62 -9.56 -16.34
C ASP A 86 9.80 -10.68 -17.36
N LEU A 87 10.48 -11.74 -16.95
CA LEU A 87 10.61 -12.95 -17.75
C LEU A 87 9.80 -14.04 -17.08
N GLU A 88 8.70 -14.43 -17.71
CA GLU A 88 7.84 -15.51 -17.24
C GLU A 88 8.04 -16.74 -18.11
N TYR A 89 7.77 -17.93 -17.57
CA TYR A 89 7.78 -19.16 -18.33
C TYR A 89 6.37 -19.73 -18.44
N ASP A 90 5.79 -19.71 -19.63
CA ASP A 90 4.51 -20.34 -19.90
C ASP A 90 4.74 -21.77 -20.38
N ALA A 91 4.13 -22.75 -19.71
CA ALA A 91 4.34 -24.17 -20.03
C ALA A 91 3.90 -24.56 -21.46
N ARG A 92 3.04 -23.76 -22.12
CA ARG A 92 2.57 -23.98 -23.50
C ARG A 92 3.32 -23.15 -24.52
N LEU A 93 3.68 -21.91 -24.16
CA LEU A 93 4.23 -20.92 -25.09
C LEU A 93 5.74 -20.71 -24.91
N GLY A 94 6.35 -21.30 -23.88
CA GLY A 94 7.76 -21.14 -23.54
C GLY A 94 8.03 -19.81 -22.80
N PRO A 95 9.28 -19.31 -22.83
CA PRO A 95 9.64 -18.07 -22.17
C PRO A 95 8.92 -16.86 -22.79
N ARG A 96 8.37 -15.99 -21.95
CA ARG A 96 7.63 -14.79 -22.30
C ARG A 96 8.28 -13.58 -21.65
N LEU A 97 8.48 -12.53 -22.44
CA LEU A 97 8.80 -11.21 -21.92
C LEU A 97 7.49 -10.49 -21.61
N VAL A 98 7.28 -10.15 -20.33
CA VAL A 98 6.18 -9.32 -19.86
C VAL A 98 6.68 -7.90 -19.75
N ILE A 99 5.89 -6.96 -20.27
CA ILE A 99 6.20 -5.53 -20.22
C ILE A 99 5.02 -4.85 -19.54
N SER A 100 5.25 -4.30 -18.35
CA SER A 100 4.26 -3.53 -17.60
C SER A 100 4.61 -2.06 -17.69
N ALA A 101 3.68 -1.25 -18.21
CA ALA A 101 3.88 0.19 -18.42
C ALA A 101 2.71 1.01 -17.86
N SER A 102 1.84 0.36 -17.09
CA SER A 102 0.62 0.94 -16.53
C SER A 102 0.27 0.19 -15.26
N ASP A 103 -0.14 0.94 -14.24
CA ASP A 103 -0.71 0.39 -13.02
C ASP A 103 -2.18 0.00 -13.18
N TRP A 104 -2.82 0.39 -14.29
CA TRP A 104 -4.21 0.04 -14.55
C TRP A 104 -4.35 -1.45 -14.87
N PRO A 105 -5.33 -2.14 -14.25
CA PRO A 105 -5.60 -3.53 -14.56
C PRO A 105 -6.02 -3.70 -16.03
N THR A 106 -5.60 -4.81 -16.64
CA THR A 106 -6.19 -5.26 -17.91
C THR A 106 -7.67 -5.62 -17.72
N PRO A 107 -8.51 -5.67 -18.77
CA PRO A 107 -9.91 -6.05 -18.64
C PRO A 107 -10.14 -7.40 -17.95
N ALA A 108 -9.26 -8.39 -18.20
CA ALA A 108 -9.34 -9.70 -17.54
C ALA A 108 -9.05 -9.61 -16.04
N GLN A 109 -8.05 -8.82 -15.65
CA GLN A 109 -7.71 -8.58 -14.25
C GLN A 109 -8.82 -7.80 -13.53
N ALA A 110 -9.37 -6.77 -14.18
CA ALA A 110 -10.48 -6.00 -13.62
C ALA A 110 -11.74 -6.87 -13.41
N ALA A 111 -12.01 -7.80 -14.34
CA ALA A 111 -13.10 -8.77 -14.18
C ALA A 111 -12.85 -9.73 -13.00
N ALA A 112 -11.61 -10.20 -12.83
CA ALA A 112 -11.24 -11.06 -11.69
C ALA A 112 -11.32 -10.32 -10.35
N ASP A 113 -10.94 -9.05 -10.30
CA ASP A 113 -11.07 -8.21 -9.11
C ASP A 113 -12.53 -7.94 -8.76
N ALA A 114 -13.38 -7.70 -9.77
CA ALA A 114 -14.82 -7.53 -9.57
C ALA A 114 -15.49 -8.82 -9.07
N GLU A 115 -15.07 -9.98 -9.56
CA GLU A 115 -15.58 -11.28 -9.10
C GLU A 115 -15.14 -11.59 -7.66
N LEU A 116 -13.86 -11.35 -7.33
CA LEU A 116 -13.35 -11.50 -5.97
C LEU A 116 -14.12 -10.60 -4.99
N ARG A 117 -14.29 -9.32 -5.34
CA ARG A 117 -15.08 -8.40 -4.54
C ARG A 117 -16.51 -8.90 -4.34
N ARG A 118 -17.20 -9.32 -5.41
CA ARG A 118 -18.57 -9.83 -5.32
C ARG A 118 -18.65 -11.04 -4.40
N SER A 119 -17.71 -11.97 -4.51
CA SER A 119 -17.65 -13.15 -3.64
C SER A 119 -17.48 -12.77 -2.16
N LEU A 120 -16.64 -11.79 -1.85
CA LEU A 120 -16.45 -11.28 -0.48
C LEU A 120 -17.67 -10.52 0.05
N GLU A 121 -18.36 -9.77 -0.81
CA GLU A 121 -19.64 -9.13 -0.48
C GLU A 121 -20.73 -10.18 -0.16
N GLU A 122 -20.84 -11.25 -0.95
CA GLU A 122 -21.78 -12.36 -0.73
C GLU A 122 -21.48 -13.14 0.56
N GLN A 123 -20.20 -13.29 0.91
CA GLN A 123 -19.77 -13.87 2.19
C GLN A 123 -19.97 -12.91 3.37
N GLY A 124 -20.37 -11.66 3.12
CA GLY A 124 -20.50 -10.63 4.13
C GLY A 124 -19.18 -10.14 4.71
N ARG A 125 -18.04 -10.46 4.08
CA ARG A 125 -16.66 -10.11 4.50
C ARG A 125 -16.18 -8.77 3.95
N TRP A 126 -16.86 -8.25 2.92
CA TRP A 126 -16.49 -6.98 2.31
C TRP A 126 -17.17 -5.81 3.03
N TRP A 127 -16.41 -5.05 3.79
CA TRP A 127 -16.85 -3.76 4.34
C TRP A 127 -15.70 -2.77 4.38
N GLN A 128 -16.03 -1.49 4.24
CA GLN A 128 -15.06 -0.44 4.48
C GLN A 128 -14.73 -0.38 5.97
N SER A 129 -13.44 -0.32 6.29
CA SER A 129 -12.98 -0.15 7.68
C SER A 129 -13.57 1.12 8.29
N ARG A 130 -13.84 1.08 9.59
CA ARG A 130 -14.34 2.24 10.33
C ARG A 130 -13.21 3.16 10.75
N ALA A 131 -13.54 4.42 11.01
CA ALA A 131 -12.62 5.34 11.63
C ALA A 131 -12.17 4.81 12.99
N PRO A 132 -10.87 4.89 13.33
CA PRO A 132 -10.43 4.53 14.67
C PRO A 132 -10.95 5.58 15.67
N GLU A 133 -11.38 5.13 16.84
CA GLU A 133 -11.85 6.03 17.91
C GLU A 133 -10.70 6.78 18.58
N ARG A 134 -9.49 6.25 18.50
CA ARG A 134 -8.26 6.85 19.02
C ARG A 134 -7.09 6.36 18.18
N LEU A 135 -5.93 7.00 18.27
CA LEU A 135 -4.75 6.64 17.51
C LEU A 135 -3.51 6.80 18.39
N ARG A 136 -3.27 5.81 19.24
CA ARG A 136 -2.09 5.73 20.12
C ARG A 136 -1.06 4.75 19.61
N GLN A 137 -1.47 3.76 18.82
CA GLN A 137 -0.59 2.77 18.23
C GLN A 137 -0.92 2.63 16.74
N LEU A 138 0.08 2.87 15.90
CA LEU A 138 0.01 2.76 14.45
C LEU A 138 1.02 1.74 13.95
N PHE A 139 0.56 0.71 13.26
CA PHE A 139 1.43 -0.28 12.63
C PHE A 139 1.53 0.01 11.13
N ALA A 140 2.71 0.29 10.61
CA ALA A 140 2.92 0.71 9.22
C ALA A 140 3.62 -0.40 8.41
N LEU A 141 2.99 -0.84 7.33
CA LEU A 141 3.58 -1.67 6.29
C LEU A 141 4.13 -0.76 5.19
N VAL A 142 5.46 -0.76 5.04
CA VAL A 142 6.21 0.18 4.18
C VAL A 142 7.10 -0.60 3.22
N PRO A 143 7.48 -0.04 2.06
CA PRO A 143 8.38 -0.73 1.13
C PRO A 143 9.77 -0.99 1.74
N GLU A 144 10.38 -2.15 1.43
CA GLU A 144 11.73 -2.52 1.87
C GLU A 144 12.83 -1.58 1.37
N ASP A 145 12.73 -1.11 0.13
CA ASP A 145 13.75 -0.28 -0.52
C ASP A 145 13.56 1.24 -0.28
N ASP A 146 12.77 1.60 0.73
CA ASP A 146 12.16 2.94 0.88
C ASP A 146 11.32 3.35 -0.36
N GLY A 147 10.31 4.19 -0.13
CA GLY A 147 9.38 4.60 -1.18
C GLY A 147 9.15 6.10 -1.18
N PRO A 148 8.94 6.73 -2.35
CA PRO A 148 8.80 8.19 -2.44
C PRO A 148 7.60 8.70 -1.64
N ARG A 149 6.51 7.92 -1.55
CA ARG A 149 5.34 8.33 -0.75
C ARG A 149 5.56 8.09 0.72
N TRP A 150 6.16 6.95 1.10
CA TRP A 150 6.54 6.69 2.48
C TRP A 150 7.48 7.79 2.98
N ALA A 151 8.55 8.10 2.26
CA ALA A 151 9.52 9.14 2.62
C ALA A 151 8.86 10.52 2.84
N ALA A 152 7.83 10.85 2.06
CA ALA A 152 7.09 12.10 2.19
C ALA A 152 6.15 12.18 3.42
N LEU A 153 5.79 11.03 4.01
CA LEU A 153 4.93 10.92 5.21
C LEU A 153 5.72 10.55 6.48
N ALA A 154 6.84 9.84 6.32
CA ALA A 154 7.59 9.21 7.41
C ALA A 154 8.05 10.22 8.46
N LEU A 155 8.57 11.38 8.04
CA LEU A 155 9.06 12.42 8.97
C LEU A 155 7.96 12.91 9.92
N GLN A 156 6.74 13.06 9.43
CA GLN A 156 5.61 13.55 10.21
C GLN A 156 5.14 12.48 11.21
N LEU A 157 5.11 11.21 10.80
CA LEU A 157 4.76 10.11 11.69
C LEU A 157 5.86 9.85 12.74
N GLN A 158 7.13 9.98 12.36
CA GLN A 158 8.27 9.91 13.29
C GLN A 158 8.18 11.01 14.34
N ASN A 159 7.86 12.24 13.94
CA ASN A 159 7.67 13.33 14.91
C ASN A 159 6.54 13.04 15.91
N LEU A 160 5.44 12.39 15.48
CA LEU A 160 4.37 11.96 16.39
C LEU A 160 4.85 10.88 17.37
N ASP A 161 5.71 9.97 16.95
CA ASP A 161 6.33 8.93 17.79
C ASP A 161 7.34 9.50 18.78
N GLU A 162 8.23 10.38 18.32
CA GLU A 162 9.20 11.10 19.15
C GLU A 162 8.51 11.95 20.24
N CYS A 163 7.40 12.59 19.89
CA CYS A 163 6.57 13.33 20.83
C CYS A 163 5.70 12.44 21.73
N ARG A 164 5.76 11.10 21.56
CA ARG A 164 4.95 10.10 22.26
C ARG A 164 3.44 10.32 22.15
N ILE A 165 3.01 10.88 21.02
CA ILE A 165 1.60 11.09 20.70
C ILE A 165 1.04 9.79 20.09
N VAL A 166 1.75 9.21 19.13
CA VAL A 166 1.40 7.94 18.48
C VAL A 166 2.62 7.04 18.47
N SER A 167 2.54 5.85 19.09
CA SER A 167 3.59 4.85 18.97
C SER A 167 3.57 4.23 17.57
N LEU A 168 4.66 4.41 16.82
CA LEU A 168 4.80 3.93 15.45
C LEU A 168 5.62 2.64 15.41
N ALA A 169 5.00 1.55 14.95
CA ALA A 169 5.69 0.30 14.63
C ALA A 169 5.80 0.17 13.11
N VAL A 170 7.02 0.16 12.58
CA VAL A 170 7.27 0.08 11.12
C VAL A 170 7.73 -1.31 10.75
N ARG A 171 7.13 -1.88 9.71
CA ARG A 171 7.52 -3.12 9.08
C ARG A 171 7.83 -2.89 7.60
N PRO A 172 9.11 -3.01 7.19
CA PRO A 172 9.50 -3.13 5.79
C PRO A 172 8.93 -4.42 5.18
N VAL A 173 8.37 -4.32 3.97
CA VAL A 173 7.79 -5.43 3.20
C VAL A 173 8.09 -5.22 1.71
N ASP A 174 8.48 -6.27 0.99
CA ASP A 174 8.39 -6.31 -0.47
C ASP A 174 6.91 -6.21 -0.91
N LEU A 175 6.48 -5.02 -1.35
CA LEU A 175 5.09 -4.74 -1.70
C LEU A 175 4.65 -5.36 -3.03
N ASP A 176 5.57 -5.96 -3.78
CA ASP A 176 5.30 -6.66 -5.04
C ASP A 176 5.19 -8.17 -4.87
N ASP A 177 5.62 -8.70 -3.72
CA ASP A 177 5.41 -10.09 -3.32
C ASP A 177 4.12 -10.25 -2.49
N ALA A 178 3.14 -10.93 -3.09
CA ALA A 178 1.87 -11.24 -2.43
C ALA A 178 2.03 -12.10 -1.17
N ASP A 179 3.03 -12.99 -1.12
CA ASP A 179 3.27 -13.84 0.06
C ASP A 179 3.85 -13.01 1.22
N ALA A 180 4.80 -12.12 0.93
CA ALA A 180 5.35 -11.17 1.89
C ALA A 180 4.27 -10.21 2.44
N VAL A 181 3.46 -9.63 1.55
CA VAL A 181 2.35 -8.73 1.94
C VAL A 181 1.30 -9.49 2.77
N HIS A 182 0.92 -10.70 2.35
CA HIS A 182 -0.04 -11.52 3.09
C HIS A 182 0.48 -11.84 4.50
N GLN A 183 1.74 -12.24 4.65
CA GLN A 183 2.33 -12.50 5.96
C GLN A 183 2.40 -11.22 6.82
N ALA A 184 2.72 -10.08 6.21
CA ALA A 184 2.77 -8.81 6.91
C ALA A 184 1.40 -8.36 7.44
N LEU A 185 0.32 -8.60 6.68
CA LEU A 185 -1.05 -8.32 7.13
C LEU A 185 -1.48 -9.26 8.26
N ARG A 186 -1.10 -10.54 8.21
CA ARG A 186 -1.36 -11.49 9.31
C ARG A 186 -0.67 -11.05 10.59
N ASP A 187 0.59 -10.66 10.50
CA ASP A 187 1.34 -10.19 11.65
C ASP A 187 0.80 -8.85 12.17
N ALA A 188 0.26 -7.99 11.29
CA ALA A 188 -0.45 -6.77 11.70
C ALA A 188 -1.75 -7.10 12.45
N ALA A 189 -2.51 -8.10 12.01
CA ALA A 189 -3.71 -8.57 12.72
C ALA A 189 -3.35 -9.17 14.09
N GLU A 190 -2.28 -9.95 14.18
CA GLU A 190 -1.74 -10.42 15.47
C GLU A 190 -1.30 -9.26 16.36
N PHE A 191 -0.60 -8.27 15.80
CA PHE A 191 -0.20 -7.06 16.53
C PHE A 191 -1.42 -6.32 17.09
N ILE A 192 -2.47 -6.10 16.30
CA ILE A 192 -3.74 -5.52 16.77
C ILE A 192 -4.30 -6.34 17.93
N GLN A 193 -4.35 -7.67 17.80
CA GLN A 193 -4.89 -8.55 18.83
C GLN A 193 -4.12 -8.47 20.15
N TRP A 194 -2.78 -8.40 20.09
CA TRP A 194 -1.93 -8.45 21.29
C TRP A 194 -1.67 -7.09 21.92
N THR A 195 -1.46 -6.04 21.12
CA THR A 195 -1.09 -4.70 21.61
C THR A 195 -2.28 -3.75 21.68
N GLY A 196 -3.38 -4.08 21.02
CA GLY A 196 -4.53 -3.20 20.87
C GLY A 196 -4.25 -2.05 19.89
N ALA A 197 -3.46 -2.30 18.84
CA ALA A 197 -3.15 -1.30 17.83
C ALA A 197 -4.43 -0.70 17.23
N ASP A 198 -4.47 0.62 17.11
CA ASP A 198 -5.72 1.30 16.76
C ASP A 198 -5.90 1.39 15.24
N ALA A 199 -4.81 1.42 14.48
CA ALA A 199 -4.84 1.43 13.02
C ALA A 199 -3.60 0.78 12.38
N VAL A 200 -3.75 0.37 11.13
CA VAL A 200 -2.68 -0.12 10.26
C VAL A 200 -2.60 0.77 9.03
N LEU A 201 -1.40 1.27 8.74
CA LEU A 201 -1.10 2.03 7.53
C LEU A 201 -0.41 1.12 6.52
N VAL A 202 -0.91 1.07 5.28
CA VAL A 202 -0.26 0.32 4.19
C VAL A 202 0.07 1.26 3.04
N VAL A 203 1.34 1.31 2.62
CA VAL A 203 1.81 2.18 1.53
C VAL A 203 1.64 1.50 0.17
N THR A 204 0.40 1.20 -0.21
CA THR A 204 0.09 0.48 -1.47
C THR A 204 0.62 1.20 -2.72
N GLY A 205 0.80 2.51 -2.64
CA GLY A 205 1.26 3.34 -3.75
C GLY A 205 2.72 3.18 -4.15
N ASP A 206 3.58 2.68 -3.26
CA ASP A 206 5.02 2.53 -3.51
C ASP A 206 5.40 1.14 -4.05
N ARG A 207 4.41 0.31 -4.40
CA ARG A 207 4.61 -0.89 -5.22
C ARG A 207 5.18 -0.53 -6.59
N ARG A 208 5.87 -1.47 -7.22
CA ARG A 208 6.40 -1.31 -8.58
C ARG A 208 5.29 -1.24 -9.62
N THR A 209 5.62 -0.67 -10.78
CA THR A 209 4.65 -0.49 -11.86
C THR A 209 4.07 -1.84 -12.31
N GLY A 210 2.74 -1.92 -12.34
CA GLY A 210 2.02 -3.15 -12.68
C GLY A 210 1.99 -4.20 -11.57
N GLY A 211 2.50 -3.91 -10.37
CA GLY A 211 2.42 -4.78 -9.20
C GLY A 211 0.98 -5.11 -8.81
N ARG A 212 0.70 -6.40 -8.56
CA ARG A 212 -0.65 -6.94 -8.31
C ARG A 212 -0.84 -7.59 -6.94
N ALA A 213 0.13 -7.48 -6.03
CA ALA A 213 0.07 -8.09 -4.69
C ALA A 213 -1.21 -7.69 -3.94
N PHE A 214 -1.60 -6.40 -3.95
CA PHE A 214 -2.82 -5.90 -3.31
C PHE A 214 -4.13 -6.24 -4.03
N SER A 215 -4.07 -7.03 -5.09
CA SER A 215 -5.24 -7.66 -5.71
C SER A 215 -5.29 -9.17 -5.41
N ASP A 216 -4.23 -9.79 -4.89
CA ASP A 216 -4.20 -11.24 -4.59
C ASP A 216 -5.33 -11.60 -3.60
N PRO A 217 -6.11 -12.67 -3.84
CA PRO A 217 -7.21 -13.06 -2.96
C PRO A 217 -6.80 -13.19 -1.49
N ARG A 218 -5.63 -13.79 -1.20
CA ARG A 218 -5.16 -14.00 0.19
C ARG A 218 -4.81 -12.68 0.86
N VAL A 219 -4.25 -11.74 0.11
CA VAL A 219 -3.94 -10.39 0.60
C VAL A 219 -5.23 -9.61 0.89
N VAL A 220 -6.20 -9.64 -0.02
CA VAL A 220 -7.48 -8.95 0.15
C VAL A 220 -8.27 -9.55 1.32
N GLU A 221 -8.30 -10.88 1.43
CA GLU A 221 -8.93 -11.57 2.54
C GLU A 221 -8.28 -11.24 3.89
N ALA A 222 -6.94 -11.24 3.97
CA ALA A 222 -6.23 -10.83 5.18
C ALA A 222 -6.49 -9.37 5.55
N ALA A 223 -6.65 -8.47 4.55
CA ALA A 223 -7.02 -7.09 4.79
C ALA A 223 -8.47 -6.95 5.31
N CYS A 224 -9.41 -7.80 4.88
CA CYS A 224 -10.75 -7.85 5.47
C CYS A 224 -10.73 -8.29 6.94
N ASP A 225 -9.83 -9.21 7.29
CA ASP A 225 -9.78 -9.85 8.62
C ASP A 225 -8.90 -9.10 9.64
N LEU A 226 -8.38 -7.92 9.30
CA LEU A 226 -7.39 -7.18 10.07
C LEU A 226 -7.84 -6.85 11.51
N GLY A 227 -9.14 -6.65 11.73
CA GLY A 227 -9.74 -6.35 13.03
C GLY A 227 -9.54 -4.91 13.54
N GLY A 228 -8.77 -4.07 12.84
CA GLY A 228 -8.52 -2.66 13.16
C GLY A 228 -8.85 -1.70 12.00
N ALA A 229 -8.64 -0.40 12.20
CA ALA A 229 -8.83 0.57 11.13
C ALA A 229 -7.69 0.47 10.09
N LEU A 230 -8.05 0.30 8.82
CA LEU A 230 -7.09 0.31 7.71
C LEU A 230 -6.98 1.71 7.10
N ILE A 231 -5.75 2.20 6.96
CA ILE A 231 -5.39 3.43 6.25
C ILE A 231 -4.46 3.05 5.10
N THR A 232 -4.66 3.59 3.90
CA THR A 232 -3.73 3.38 2.79
C THR A 232 -3.17 4.68 2.22
N LEU A 233 -1.87 4.68 1.98
CA LEU A 233 -1.19 5.69 1.18
C LEU A 233 -1.09 5.14 -0.25
N ALA A 234 -2.10 5.50 -1.04
CA ALA A 234 -2.40 4.86 -2.31
C ALA A 234 -1.50 5.32 -3.47
N GLY A 235 -1.52 4.53 -4.54
CA GLY A 235 -1.00 4.94 -5.84
C GLY A 235 -2.00 5.79 -6.61
N PRO A 236 -1.62 6.34 -7.78
CA PRO A 236 -2.56 7.00 -8.69
C PRO A 236 -3.66 6.03 -9.18
N VAL A 237 -3.36 4.73 -9.23
CA VAL A 237 -4.33 3.68 -9.52
C VAL A 237 -4.66 2.93 -8.22
N PRO A 238 -5.94 2.94 -7.79
CA PRO A 238 -6.36 2.27 -6.55
C PRO A 238 -6.39 0.75 -6.71
N THR A 239 -6.13 0.07 -5.60
CA THR A 239 -6.16 -1.39 -5.44
C THR A 239 -7.42 -1.85 -4.72
N LEU A 240 -7.64 -3.17 -4.59
CA LEU A 240 -8.76 -3.69 -3.80
C LEU A 240 -8.60 -3.38 -2.31
N VAL A 241 -7.37 -3.40 -1.79
CA VAL A 241 -7.07 -3.04 -0.40
C VAL A 241 -7.39 -1.57 -0.12
N ASP A 242 -7.16 -0.67 -1.08
CA ASP A 242 -7.52 0.76 -0.95
C ASP A 242 -9.03 0.96 -0.77
N ALA A 243 -9.85 0.09 -1.37
CA ALA A 243 -11.31 0.15 -1.25
C ALA A 243 -11.82 -0.35 0.13
N LEU A 244 -11.02 -1.15 0.85
CA LEU A 244 -11.31 -1.60 2.21
C LEU A 244 -10.90 -0.57 3.27
N ALA A 245 -10.04 0.38 2.90
CA ALA A 245 -9.51 1.37 3.82
C ALA A 245 -10.59 2.34 4.31
N TRP A 246 -10.55 2.67 5.60
CA TRP A 246 -11.32 3.78 6.15
C TRP A 246 -10.91 5.08 5.45
N ARG A 247 -9.60 5.26 5.25
CA ARG A 247 -9.02 6.36 4.50
C ARG A 247 -7.96 5.87 3.53
N SER A 248 -8.14 6.24 2.28
CA SER A 248 -7.19 6.00 1.20
C SER A 248 -6.93 7.32 0.48
N SER A 249 -5.67 7.67 0.25
CA SER A 249 -5.32 8.83 -0.57
C SER A 249 -3.95 8.64 -1.22
N PRO A 250 -3.78 9.09 -2.48
CA PRO A 250 -2.46 9.12 -3.11
C PRO A 250 -1.59 10.30 -2.64
N ILE A 251 -2.15 11.20 -1.82
CA ILE A 251 -1.47 12.41 -1.34
C ILE A 251 -1.05 12.18 0.11
N PRO A 252 0.26 12.14 0.43
CA PRO A 252 0.75 11.96 1.80
C PRO A 252 0.13 12.93 2.81
N GLY A 253 0.01 14.21 2.45
CA GLY A 253 -0.60 15.23 3.30
C GLY A 253 -2.09 15.00 3.61
N ALA A 254 -2.83 14.30 2.75
CA ALA A 254 -4.22 13.96 3.02
C ALA A 254 -4.34 12.81 4.03
N VAL A 255 -3.42 11.83 3.97
CA VAL A 255 -3.31 10.77 4.99
C VAL A 255 -2.93 11.38 6.34
N GLN A 256 -1.95 12.30 6.36
CA GLN A 256 -1.57 13.04 7.56
C GLN A 256 -2.77 13.82 8.12
N ALA A 257 -3.51 14.57 7.30
CA ALA A 257 -4.65 15.35 7.75
C ALA A 257 -5.75 14.47 8.39
N ALA A 258 -5.97 13.26 7.86
CA ALA A 258 -6.91 12.31 8.43
C ALA A 258 -6.44 11.77 9.80
N ILE A 259 -5.14 11.50 9.95
CA ILE A 259 -4.54 11.14 11.25
C ILE A 259 -4.74 12.27 12.26
N GLU A 260 -4.45 13.50 11.88
CA GLU A 260 -4.65 14.67 12.75
C GLU A 260 -6.14 14.89 13.10
N GLU A 261 -7.07 14.56 12.20
CA GLU A 261 -8.51 14.63 12.48
C GLU A 261 -8.91 13.70 13.63
N VAL A 262 -8.39 12.46 13.64
CA VAL A 262 -8.62 11.52 14.74
C VAL A 262 -8.06 12.07 16.06
N LEU A 263 -6.81 12.56 16.04
CA LEU A 263 -6.16 13.12 17.22
C LEU A 263 -6.89 14.36 17.76
N ARG A 264 -7.40 15.23 16.88
CA ARG A 264 -8.25 16.37 17.30
C ARG A 264 -9.54 15.88 17.94
N GLY A 265 -10.17 14.85 17.37
CA GLY A 265 -11.37 14.24 17.92
C GLY A 265 -11.16 13.58 19.29
N GLU A 266 -9.98 13.03 19.55
CA GLU A 266 -9.57 12.58 20.89
C GLU A 266 -9.44 13.75 21.86
N LEU A 267 -8.76 14.82 21.45
CA LEU A 267 -8.57 16.01 22.29
C LEU A 267 -9.91 16.65 22.67
N THR A 268 -10.89 16.68 21.77
CA THR A 268 -12.24 17.19 22.05
C THR A 268 -13.00 16.31 23.05
N ARG A 269 -12.79 14.99 23.04
CA ARG A 269 -13.43 14.05 23.97
C ARG A 269 -12.73 13.97 25.32
N ALA A 270 -11.47 14.39 25.40
CA ALA A 270 -10.76 14.48 26.66
C ALA A 270 -11.46 15.52 27.57
N ASP A 271 -11.91 15.08 28.75
CA ASP A 271 -12.45 15.97 29.80
C ASP A 271 -11.30 16.79 30.41
N ARG A 272 -10.84 17.78 29.66
CA ARG A 272 -9.71 18.65 30.00
C ARG A 272 -9.90 19.32 31.37
N PRO A 273 -11.09 19.85 31.73
CA PRO A 273 -11.33 20.36 33.08
C PRO A 273 -11.14 19.31 34.19
N ARG A 274 -11.44 18.03 33.94
CA ARG A 274 -11.13 16.96 34.89
C ARG A 274 -9.63 16.65 34.93
N LEU A 275 -8.95 16.62 33.79
CA LEU A 275 -7.50 16.38 33.73
C LEU A 275 -6.72 17.49 34.45
N ASP A 276 -7.09 18.75 34.24
CA ASP A 276 -6.49 19.90 34.92
C ASP A 276 -6.70 19.80 36.45
N ARG A 277 -7.89 19.37 36.90
CA ARG A 277 -8.17 19.10 38.33
C ARG A 277 -7.33 17.95 38.88
N ILE A 278 -7.09 16.90 38.10
CA ILE A 278 -6.22 15.78 38.51
C ILE A 278 -4.78 16.27 38.64
N GLU A 279 -4.29 17.05 37.68
CA GLU A 279 -2.95 17.65 37.72
C GLU A 279 -2.79 18.55 38.95
N GLU A 280 -3.77 19.39 39.26
CA GLU A 280 -3.76 20.23 40.46
C GLU A 280 -3.66 19.40 41.76
N VAL A 281 -4.41 18.31 41.85
CA VAL A 281 -4.36 17.41 43.03
C VAL A 281 -3.02 16.69 43.15
N LEU A 282 -2.42 16.27 42.03
CA LEU A 282 -1.15 15.54 42.03
C LEU A 282 0.08 16.45 42.24
N THR A 283 0.01 17.71 41.82
CA THR A 283 1.10 18.70 41.96
C THR A 283 1.02 19.48 43.26
N ARG A 284 -0.12 19.48 43.96
CA ARG A 284 -0.21 20.03 45.32
C ARG A 284 0.78 19.29 46.22
N PRO A 285 1.67 20.01 46.93
CA PRO A 285 2.52 19.39 47.93
C PRO A 285 1.64 18.68 48.95
N ARG A 286 1.84 17.37 49.10
CA ARG A 286 1.21 16.63 50.20
C ARG A 286 1.68 17.31 51.48
N MET A 287 0.80 18.06 52.13
CA MET A 287 1.07 18.48 53.51
C MET A 287 1.34 17.19 54.27
N ALA A 288 2.52 17.10 54.89
CA ALA A 288 2.80 16.05 55.85
C ALA A 288 1.60 16.02 56.81
N PRO A 289 1.03 14.84 57.12
CA PRO A 289 -0.08 14.79 58.05
C PRO A 289 0.38 15.51 59.30
N GLY A 290 -0.24 16.68 59.54
CA GLY A 290 -0.16 17.33 60.83
C GLY A 290 -0.53 16.29 61.85
N ILE A 291 0.15 16.34 62.98
CA ILE A 291 -0.07 15.49 64.14
C ILE A 291 -1.51 15.73 64.63
N GLU A 292 -2.47 15.09 63.97
CA GLU A 292 -3.82 14.87 64.43
C GLU A 292 -3.99 13.37 64.47
N ALA A 293 -4.19 12.91 65.70
CA ALA A 293 -4.26 11.52 66.09
C ALA A 293 -5.14 10.72 65.11
N TRP A 294 -4.55 9.68 64.54
CA TRP A 294 -5.32 8.55 64.03
C TRP A 294 -6.25 8.10 65.16
N PRO A 295 -7.59 8.06 64.96
CA PRO A 295 -8.45 7.44 65.95
C PRO A 295 -8.06 5.96 66.00
N SER A 296 -7.54 5.54 67.15
CA SER A 296 -7.24 4.14 67.43
C SER A 296 -8.49 3.31 67.16
N ASP A 297 -8.27 2.19 66.47
CA ASP A 297 -9.21 1.11 66.21
C ASP A 297 -10.33 0.99 67.27
N ALA A 298 -11.57 1.11 66.83
CA ALA A 298 -12.68 0.44 67.48
C ALA A 298 -12.87 -0.91 66.77
N PRO A 299 -12.99 -2.04 67.51
CA PRO A 299 -12.90 -3.36 66.93
C PRO A 299 -14.23 -3.77 66.29
N PHE A 300 -14.24 -4.06 64.99
CA PHE A 300 -15.09 -5.06 64.35
C PHE A 300 -14.44 -5.57 63.06
#